data_AF-A0A820RIU1-F1
#
_entry.id   AF-A0A820RIU1-F1
#
_cell.length_a   1.000
_cell.length_b   1.000
_cell.length_c   1.000
_cell.angle_alpha   90.00
_cell.angle_beta   90.00
_cell.angle_gamma   90.00
#
_symmetry.space_group_name_H-M   'P 1'
#
loop_
_entity.id
_entity.type
_entity.pdbx_description
1 polymer ?
#
loop_
_entity_poly.entity_id
_entity_poly.type
_entity_poly.pdbx_seq_one_letter_code
_entity_poly.pdbx_strand_id
1 'polypeptide(L)'
;NENDTIIILSYEHMLQLSKILTNYLITQNKSHIIIDHMLFSFVYNKVLHLSSIFEKALLPLKKEVFGIDSILERWEYCIRQTDDAFGYGLGALYTRAVFDEASRLKANELVKNIRLSFEENLNNLQWIDEQSKNEAKKKLEKINEKIGYPDFIKNQTKLNERYAGYSMIENEYFYNTIKVINREHKRKILKYRQKVDPTAWRMTPRTVNAYYSPPSNEIVFPAGILQPPLFHKDLPLAINYGAIGTIIGHEITHGFDNQGRQFDGDGNMRSWWTNISLNNFQDRTKCFMKQYSNFTIDGQHENGQRTLGENIADNGGIKISYFAYQKHKQSTLNSDNDFCLPGLNYNNDQLFFISFAHTWCNIQTLNSMHHDLINDPHSPPPFRIIGTVQNSDEFSKAFSCRSKTTMNPSNKCQLW
;
A
#
# COMPACT_ATOMS: atom_id res chain seq x y z
N ASN A 1 -3.11 27.24 21.83
CA ASN A 1 -2.51 28.60 21.83
C ASN A 1 -2.82 29.25 20.50
N GLU A 2 -3.09 30.54 20.48
CA GLU A 2 -3.34 31.27 19.21
C GLU A 2 -2.14 31.22 18.25
N ASN A 3 -0.94 30.92 18.77
CA ASN A 3 0.30 30.77 17.99
C ASN A 3 0.58 29.32 17.51
N ASP A 4 -0.35 28.38 17.67
CA ASP A 4 -0.15 27.01 17.17
C ASP A 4 -0.28 26.95 15.64
N THR A 5 0.66 26.30 14.96
CA THR A 5 0.59 26.06 13.51
C THR A 5 -0.35 24.89 13.21
N ILE A 6 -1.36 25.10 12.38
CA ILE A 6 -2.34 24.08 11.97
C ILE A 6 -2.27 23.89 10.46
N ILE A 7 -2.08 22.65 10.01
CA ILE A 7 -2.13 22.30 8.59
C ILE A 7 -3.60 22.04 8.21
N ILE A 8 -4.16 22.87 7.33
CA ILE A 8 -5.52 22.71 6.80
C ILE A 8 -5.43 21.95 5.46
N LEU A 9 -5.83 20.68 5.46
CA LEU A 9 -5.73 19.81 4.28
C LEU A 9 -6.71 20.20 3.16
N SER A 10 -7.90 20.71 3.51
CA SER A 10 -8.88 21.20 2.54
C SER A 10 -9.52 22.49 3.05
N TYR A 11 -8.97 23.62 2.59
CA TYR A 11 -9.45 24.95 2.97
C TYR A 11 -10.88 25.20 2.49
N GLU A 12 -11.20 24.83 1.25
CA GLU A 12 -12.53 24.98 0.68
C GLU A 12 -13.59 24.19 1.45
N HIS A 13 -13.29 22.94 1.84
CA HIS A 13 -14.18 22.13 2.67
C HIS A 13 -14.47 22.83 4.00
N MET A 14 -13.46 23.35 4.69
CA MET A 14 -13.65 24.06 5.96
C MET A 14 -14.50 25.32 5.81
N LEU A 15 -14.32 26.08 4.73
CA LEU A 15 -15.16 27.24 4.43
C LEU A 15 -16.62 26.85 4.17
N GLN A 16 -16.87 25.80 3.39
CA GLN A 16 -18.22 25.31 3.11
C GLN A 16 -18.87 24.74 4.38
N LEU A 17 -18.14 23.96 5.16
CA LEU A 17 -18.60 23.41 6.43
C LEU A 17 -18.99 24.53 7.39
N SER A 18 -18.18 25.59 7.51
CA SER A 18 -18.50 26.76 8.33
C SER A 18 -19.83 27.41 7.93
N LYS A 19 -20.08 27.57 6.62
CA LYS A 19 -21.36 28.10 6.10
C LYS A 19 -22.54 27.20 6.44
N ILE A 20 -22.38 25.88 6.28
CA ILE A 20 -23.41 24.89 6.61
C ILE A 20 -23.72 24.97 8.11
N LEU A 21 -22.69 24.84 8.97
CA LEU A 21 -22.87 24.89 10.42
C LEU A 21 -23.53 26.19 10.87
N THR A 22 -23.10 27.34 10.35
CA THR A 22 -23.71 28.64 10.67
C THR A 22 -25.20 28.66 10.35
N ASN A 23 -25.63 28.12 9.21
CA ASN A 23 -27.04 28.06 8.81
C ASN A 23 -27.88 27.11 9.69
N TYR A 24 -27.30 25.96 10.09
CA TYR A 24 -28.01 24.98 10.90
C TYR A 24 -28.02 25.32 12.40
N LEU A 25 -27.10 26.16 12.88
CA LEU A 25 -27.05 26.58 14.29
C LEU A 25 -27.94 27.80 14.60
N ILE A 26 -28.60 28.41 13.62
CA ILE A 26 -29.41 29.63 13.81
C ILE A 26 -30.64 29.40 14.70
N THR A 27 -31.26 28.22 14.60
CA THR A 27 -32.48 27.90 15.37
C THR A 27 -32.35 26.55 16.05
N GLN A 28 -33.00 26.40 17.19
CA GLN A 28 -33.01 25.15 17.95
C GLN A 28 -33.49 23.96 17.10
N ASN A 29 -34.55 24.14 16.30
CA ASN A 29 -35.07 23.09 15.42
C ASN A 29 -34.04 22.61 14.38
N LYS A 30 -33.18 23.50 13.86
CA LYS A 30 -32.15 23.14 12.88
C LYS A 30 -30.90 22.56 13.56
N SER A 31 -30.56 23.01 14.76
CA SER A 31 -29.38 22.51 15.48
C SER A 31 -29.56 21.05 15.90
N HIS A 32 -30.80 20.59 16.10
CA HIS A 32 -31.11 19.18 16.31
C HIS A 32 -30.62 18.28 15.16
N ILE A 33 -30.64 18.74 13.91
CA ILE A 33 -30.14 17.95 12.76
C ILE A 33 -28.63 17.68 12.89
N ILE A 34 -27.85 18.65 13.39
CA ILE A 34 -26.42 18.46 13.64
C ILE A 34 -26.22 17.41 14.73
N ILE A 35 -26.99 17.52 15.82
CA ILE A 35 -26.92 16.57 16.94
C ILE A 35 -27.27 15.16 16.48
N ASP A 36 -28.36 15.01 15.71
CA ASP A 36 -28.80 13.73 15.16
C ASP A 36 -27.74 13.14 14.22
N HIS A 37 -27.12 13.95 13.36
CA HIS A 37 -26.03 13.52 12.51
C HIS A 37 -24.80 13.05 13.31
N MET A 38 -24.41 13.78 14.36
CA MET A 38 -23.30 13.41 15.23
C MET A 38 -23.59 12.11 16.00
N LEU A 39 -24.81 11.97 16.54
CA LEU A 39 -25.26 10.76 17.23
C LEU A 39 -25.33 9.57 16.28
N PHE A 40 -25.93 9.73 15.10
CA PHE A 40 -25.97 8.69 14.08
C PHE A 40 -24.56 8.25 13.69
N SER A 41 -23.65 9.20 13.44
CA SER A 41 -22.26 8.90 13.10
C SER A 41 -21.57 8.12 14.22
N PHE A 42 -21.78 8.49 15.48
CA PHE A 42 -21.25 7.74 16.62
C PHE A 42 -21.81 6.32 16.68
N VAL A 43 -23.13 6.16 16.62
CA VAL A 43 -23.81 4.86 16.69
C VAL A 43 -23.38 3.97 15.52
N TYR A 44 -23.42 4.48 14.29
CA TYR A 44 -23.01 3.76 13.08
C TYR A 44 -21.59 3.18 13.21
N ASN A 45 -20.65 3.96 13.73
CA ASN A 45 -19.27 3.53 13.99
C ASN A 45 -19.10 2.60 15.20
N LYS A 46 -20.18 2.26 15.91
CA LYS A 46 -20.17 1.39 17.10
C LYS A 46 -21.02 0.14 16.93
N VAL A 47 -21.89 0.11 15.92
CA VAL A 47 -22.82 -1.00 15.62
C VAL A 47 -22.12 -2.37 15.59
N LEU A 48 -20.93 -2.47 14.99
CA LEU A 48 -20.20 -3.74 14.89
C LEU A 48 -19.68 -4.26 16.25
N HIS A 49 -19.64 -3.43 17.29
CA HIS A 49 -19.21 -3.84 18.63
C HIS A 49 -20.37 -4.23 19.56
N LEU A 50 -21.59 -4.31 19.03
CA LEU A 50 -22.81 -4.63 19.77
C LEU A 50 -23.27 -6.07 19.49
N SER A 51 -24.50 -6.41 19.89
CA SER A 51 -25.07 -7.73 19.64
C SER A 51 -25.33 -7.97 18.15
N SER A 52 -25.51 -9.24 17.78
CA SER A 52 -25.74 -9.64 16.37
C SER A 52 -26.94 -8.96 15.69
N ILE A 53 -27.92 -8.45 16.45
CA ILE A 53 -29.07 -7.71 15.90
C ILE A 53 -28.59 -6.41 15.25
N PHE A 54 -27.65 -5.70 15.88
CA PHE A 54 -27.09 -4.47 15.35
C PHE A 54 -26.22 -4.73 14.12
N GLU A 55 -25.39 -5.77 14.16
CA GLU A 55 -24.58 -6.17 13.00
C GLU A 55 -25.45 -6.52 11.78
N LYS A 56 -26.52 -7.29 11.99
CA LYS A 56 -27.48 -7.64 10.94
C LYS A 56 -28.22 -6.42 10.38
N ALA A 57 -28.41 -5.36 11.18
CA ALA A 57 -29.02 -4.13 10.69
C ALA A 57 -28.19 -3.42 9.61
N LEU A 58 -26.88 -3.70 9.50
CA LEU A 58 -26.02 -3.18 8.43
C LEU A 58 -26.05 -4.02 7.15
N LEU A 59 -26.58 -5.25 7.19
CA LEU A 59 -26.55 -6.15 6.03
C LEU A 59 -27.24 -5.58 4.79
N PRO A 60 -28.44 -4.96 4.88
CA PRO A 60 -29.06 -4.35 3.70
C PRO A 60 -28.15 -3.31 3.04
N LEU A 61 -27.53 -2.43 3.84
CA LEU A 61 -26.61 -1.42 3.32
C LEU A 61 -25.35 -2.06 2.70
N LYS A 62 -24.77 -3.08 3.35
CA LYS A 62 -23.60 -3.80 2.82
C LYS A 62 -23.92 -4.54 1.51
N LYS A 63 -25.13 -5.09 1.39
CA LYS A 63 -25.61 -5.72 0.16
C LYS A 63 -25.73 -4.70 -0.97
N GLU A 64 -26.34 -3.54 -0.71
CA GLU A 64 -26.48 -2.49 -1.74
C GLU A 64 -25.13 -1.89 -2.15
N VAL A 65 -24.23 -1.63 -1.20
CA VAL A 65 -22.94 -0.97 -1.49
C VAL A 65 -21.88 -1.94 -2.01
N PHE A 66 -21.81 -3.15 -1.46
CA PHE A 66 -20.74 -4.11 -1.72
C PHE A 66 -21.22 -5.46 -2.26
N GLY A 67 -22.53 -5.70 -2.39
CA GLY A 67 -23.04 -7.00 -2.82
C GLY A 67 -22.75 -8.14 -1.84
N ILE A 68 -22.48 -7.83 -0.57
CA ILE A 68 -22.13 -8.80 0.46
C ILE A 68 -23.38 -9.17 1.28
N ASP A 69 -23.69 -10.47 1.32
CA ASP A 69 -24.87 -11.02 2.00
C ASP A 69 -24.56 -11.71 3.34
N SER A 70 -23.30 -11.69 3.78
CA SER A 70 -22.87 -12.34 5.02
C SER A 70 -22.13 -11.40 5.96
N ILE A 71 -22.13 -11.78 7.23
CA ILE A 71 -21.30 -11.18 8.27
C ILE A 71 -20.01 -11.99 8.44
N LEU A 72 -18.96 -11.37 8.96
CA LEU A 72 -17.74 -12.11 9.29
C LEU A 72 -18.02 -13.09 10.41
N GLU A 73 -17.35 -14.23 10.37
CA GLU A 73 -17.39 -15.17 11.49
C GLU A 73 -16.85 -14.49 12.76
N ARG A 74 -17.47 -14.78 13.90
CA ARG A 74 -17.16 -14.06 15.15
C ARG A 74 -15.69 -14.14 15.53
N TRP A 75 -15.06 -15.29 15.31
CA TRP A 75 -13.64 -15.49 15.64
C TRP A 75 -12.73 -14.63 14.75
N GLU A 76 -13.05 -14.47 13.46
CA GLU A 76 -12.32 -13.60 12.53
C GLU A 76 -12.44 -12.15 12.95
N TYR A 77 -13.66 -11.71 13.27
CA TYR A 77 -13.91 -10.38 13.79
C TYR A 77 -13.10 -10.13 15.07
N CYS A 78 -13.15 -11.04 16.04
CA CYS A 78 -12.37 -10.93 17.27
C CYS A 78 -10.85 -10.83 17.01
N ILE A 79 -10.30 -11.60 16.07
CA ILE A 79 -8.89 -11.51 15.71
C ILE A 79 -8.54 -10.14 15.12
N ARG A 80 -9.36 -9.61 14.20
CA ARG A 80 -9.14 -8.29 13.60
C ARG A 80 -9.17 -7.18 14.66
N GLN A 81 -10.18 -7.20 15.52
CA GLN A 81 -10.30 -6.23 16.61
C GLN A 81 -9.17 -6.34 17.64
N THR A 82 -8.69 -7.55 17.90
CA THR A 82 -7.52 -7.77 18.77
C THR A 82 -6.24 -7.24 18.12
N ASP A 83 -6.08 -7.38 16.80
CA ASP A 83 -4.92 -6.80 16.10
C ASP A 83 -4.95 -5.27 16.10
N ASP A 84 -6.13 -4.66 15.87
CA ASP A 84 -6.30 -3.20 15.92
C ASP A 84 -5.90 -2.62 17.30
N ALA A 85 -6.23 -3.34 18.37
CA ALA A 85 -5.94 -2.92 19.74
C ALA A 85 -4.53 -3.31 20.23
N PHE A 86 -4.08 -4.53 19.92
CA PHE A 86 -2.93 -5.20 20.51
C PHE A 86 -1.97 -5.78 19.46
N GLY A 87 -1.91 -5.18 18.27
CA GLY A 87 -1.23 -5.78 17.12
C GLY A 87 0.28 -6.00 17.26
N TYR A 88 0.98 -5.30 18.14
CA TYR A 88 2.38 -5.64 18.45
C TYR A 88 2.49 -6.89 19.34
N GLY A 89 1.57 -7.06 20.30
CA GLY A 89 1.48 -8.27 21.12
C GLY A 89 1.10 -9.48 20.27
N LEU A 90 0.07 -9.36 19.45
CA LEU A 90 -0.32 -10.41 18.50
C LEU A 90 0.75 -10.63 17.43
N GLY A 91 1.43 -9.56 16.99
CA GLY A 91 2.57 -9.62 16.08
C GLY A 91 3.73 -10.44 16.65
N ALA A 92 4.06 -10.29 17.93
CA ALA A 92 5.12 -11.08 18.58
C ALA A 92 4.80 -12.58 18.60
N LEU A 93 3.53 -12.93 18.84
CA LEU A 93 3.06 -14.32 18.77
C LEU A 93 3.12 -14.84 17.33
N TYR A 94 2.64 -14.05 16.37
CA TYR A 94 2.64 -14.39 14.95
C TYR A 94 4.05 -14.65 14.42
N THR A 95 4.98 -13.72 14.64
CA THR A 95 6.34 -13.84 14.11
C THR A 95 7.08 -15.03 14.71
N ARG A 96 6.85 -15.35 15.99
CA ARG A 96 7.42 -16.55 16.62
C ARG A 96 6.92 -17.84 15.98
N ALA A 97 5.66 -17.85 15.55
CA ALA A 97 5.03 -19.04 15.00
C ALA A 97 5.41 -19.30 13.53
N VAL A 98 5.54 -18.25 12.71
CA VAL A 98 5.59 -18.44 11.24
C VAL A 98 6.68 -17.64 10.50
N PHE A 99 7.48 -16.81 11.16
CA PHE A 99 8.44 -15.93 10.45
C PHE A 99 9.83 -15.95 11.09
N ASP A 100 10.73 -16.72 10.47
CA ASP A 100 12.10 -16.92 10.94
C ASP A 100 13.08 -15.83 10.48
N GLU A 101 14.27 -15.82 11.09
CA GLU A 101 15.31 -14.82 10.78
C GLU A 101 15.89 -15.01 9.36
N ALA A 102 15.93 -16.26 8.86
CA ALA A 102 16.41 -16.55 7.51
C ALA A 102 15.51 -15.91 6.43
N SER A 103 14.19 -15.94 6.65
CA SER A 103 13.19 -15.27 5.82
C SER A 103 13.36 -13.76 5.84
N ARG A 104 13.62 -13.16 7.01
CA ARG A 104 13.93 -11.73 7.15
C ARG A 104 15.20 -11.36 6.37
N LEU A 105 16.27 -12.16 6.47
CA LEU A 105 17.52 -11.93 5.74
C LEU A 105 17.33 -12.04 4.22
N LYS A 106 16.58 -13.03 3.75
CA LYS A 106 16.32 -13.21 2.31
C LYS A 106 15.43 -12.10 1.74
N ALA A 107 14.43 -11.64 2.49
CA ALA A 107 13.64 -10.47 2.11
C ALA A 107 14.50 -9.19 2.05
N ASN A 108 15.41 -8.99 3.01
CA ASN A 108 16.34 -7.87 3.00
C ASN A 108 17.27 -7.88 1.77
N GLU A 109 17.74 -9.06 1.36
CA GLU A 109 18.51 -9.23 0.13
C GLU A 109 17.73 -8.78 -1.11
N LEU A 110 16.45 -9.16 -1.21
CA LEU A 110 15.57 -8.72 -2.31
C LEU A 110 15.42 -7.19 -2.33
N VAL A 111 15.16 -6.57 -1.19
CA VAL A 111 15.05 -5.10 -1.09
C VAL A 111 16.32 -4.41 -1.55
N LYS A 112 17.48 -4.87 -1.07
CA LYS A 112 18.78 -4.35 -1.48
C LYS A 112 19.00 -4.47 -3.00
N ASN A 113 18.73 -5.64 -3.58
CA ASN A 113 18.94 -5.88 -5.01
C ASN A 113 18.02 -5.03 -5.90
N ILE A 114 16.78 -4.83 -5.47
CA ILE A 114 15.79 -4.01 -6.19
C ILE A 114 16.15 -2.52 -6.08
N ARG A 115 16.57 -2.04 -4.90
CA ARG A 115 17.08 -0.67 -4.74
C ARG A 115 18.26 -0.39 -5.67
N LEU A 116 19.26 -1.26 -5.68
CA LEU A 116 20.44 -1.10 -6.55
C LEU A 116 20.02 -1.07 -8.03
N SER A 117 19.05 -1.89 -8.42
CA SER A 117 18.52 -1.89 -9.79
C SER A 117 17.77 -0.61 -10.12
N PHE A 118 17.05 -0.01 -9.16
CA PHE A 118 16.44 1.31 -9.31
C PHE A 118 17.51 2.37 -9.55
N GLU A 119 18.55 2.39 -8.72
CA GLU A 119 19.65 3.35 -8.80
C GLU A 119 20.36 3.30 -10.16
N GLU A 120 20.67 2.10 -10.63
CA GLU A 120 21.31 1.92 -11.94
C GLU A 120 20.38 2.35 -13.08
N ASN A 121 19.09 2.05 -12.98
CA ASN A 121 18.12 2.46 -13.98
C ASN A 121 17.97 4.00 -14.05
N LEU A 122 18.10 4.73 -12.93
CA LEU A 122 18.12 6.22 -12.94
C LEU A 122 19.18 6.78 -13.89
N ASN A 123 20.33 6.13 -14.04
CA ASN A 123 21.38 6.58 -14.97
C ASN A 123 20.94 6.51 -16.43
N ASN A 124 20.07 5.56 -16.77
CA ASN A 124 19.60 5.31 -18.13
C ASN A 124 18.43 6.21 -18.55
N LEU A 125 17.78 6.89 -17.59
CA LEU A 125 16.64 7.76 -17.87
C LEU A 125 17.09 9.03 -18.60
N GLN A 126 16.65 9.18 -19.85
CA GLN A 126 16.99 10.35 -20.69
C GLN A 126 16.08 11.56 -20.46
N TRP A 127 14.96 11.37 -19.77
CA TRP A 127 13.94 12.40 -19.60
C TRP A 127 14.14 13.27 -18.35
N ILE A 128 15.07 12.89 -17.48
CA ILE A 128 15.41 13.58 -16.25
C ILE A 128 16.84 14.14 -16.39
N ASP A 129 17.05 15.39 -15.98
CA ASP A 129 18.37 16.02 -16.01
C ASP A 129 19.29 15.50 -14.90
N GLU A 130 20.61 15.70 -15.06
CA GLU A 130 21.62 15.19 -14.11
C GLU A 130 21.45 15.74 -12.69
N GLN A 131 20.99 16.98 -12.53
CA GLN A 131 20.77 17.56 -11.20
C GLN A 131 19.64 16.81 -10.47
N SER A 132 18.51 16.60 -11.16
CA SER A 132 17.34 15.89 -10.62
C SER A 132 17.63 14.40 -10.41
N LYS A 133 18.45 13.77 -11.28
CA LYS A 133 18.96 12.40 -11.06
C LYS A 133 19.77 12.29 -9.78
N ASN A 134 20.67 13.25 -9.52
CA ASN A 134 21.50 13.22 -8.31
C ASN A 134 20.67 13.38 -7.03
N GLU A 135 19.66 14.25 -7.04
CA GLU A 135 18.72 14.34 -5.91
C GLU A 135 17.88 13.07 -5.76
N ALA A 136 17.46 12.44 -6.86
CA ALA A 136 16.73 11.17 -6.82
C ALA A 136 17.57 10.03 -6.22
N LYS A 137 18.86 9.96 -6.54
CA LYS A 137 19.81 9.01 -5.93
C LYS A 137 19.96 9.25 -4.43
N LYS A 138 20.19 10.50 -4.01
CA LYS A 138 20.25 10.85 -2.57
C LYS A 138 18.97 10.46 -1.83
N LYS A 139 17.80 10.63 -2.46
CA LYS A 139 16.53 10.20 -1.89
C LYS A 139 16.45 8.68 -1.76
N LEU A 140 16.84 7.95 -2.82
CA LEU A 140 16.84 6.48 -2.86
C LEU A 140 17.76 5.88 -1.79
N GLU A 141 18.96 6.43 -1.62
CA GLU A 141 19.94 6.04 -0.60
C GLU A 141 19.41 6.23 0.82
N LYS A 142 18.61 7.28 1.04
CA LYS A 142 18.00 7.59 2.34
C LYS A 142 16.73 6.80 2.64
N ILE A 143 16.24 5.95 1.74
CA ILE A 143 15.03 5.15 2.00
C ILE A 143 15.30 4.22 3.18
N ASN A 144 14.56 4.42 4.27
CA ASN A 144 14.58 3.56 5.44
C ASN A 144 13.76 2.28 5.20
N GLU A 145 14.29 1.13 5.58
CA GLU A 145 13.67 -0.18 5.34
C GLU A 145 13.20 -0.81 6.64
N LYS A 146 11.98 -1.33 6.65
CA LYS A 146 11.42 -2.06 7.79
C LYS A 146 10.85 -3.39 7.32
N ILE A 147 11.45 -4.49 7.78
CA ILE A 147 11.17 -5.84 7.27
C ILE A 147 10.75 -6.76 8.42
N GLY A 148 9.60 -7.40 8.26
CA GLY A 148 9.03 -8.35 9.20
C GLY A 148 8.33 -7.69 10.40
N TYR A 149 9.12 -7.13 11.31
CA TYR A 149 8.62 -6.62 12.58
C TYR A 149 9.60 -5.62 13.24
N PRO A 150 9.12 -4.73 14.12
CA PRO A 150 10.00 -3.91 14.94
C PRO A 150 10.70 -4.75 16.01
N ASP A 151 12.00 -4.53 16.23
CA ASP A 151 12.80 -5.36 17.13
C ASP A 151 12.32 -5.36 18.59
N PHE A 152 11.63 -4.29 19.04
CA PHE A 152 11.15 -4.20 20.42
C PHE A 152 10.13 -5.31 20.77
N ILE A 153 9.42 -5.89 19.79
CA ILE A 153 8.43 -6.94 20.08
C ILE A 153 9.08 -8.26 20.50
N LYS A 154 10.37 -8.46 20.19
CA LYS A 154 11.16 -9.59 20.70
C LYS A 154 11.63 -9.37 22.15
N ASN A 155 11.53 -8.16 22.68
CA ASN A 155 11.88 -7.82 24.06
C ASN A 155 10.62 -7.74 24.92
N GLN A 156 10.45 -8.70 25.82
CA GLN A 156 9.26 -8.80 26.67
C GLN A 156 9.04 -7.56 27.55
N THR A 157 10.11 -6.97 28.10
CA THR A 157 10.02 -5.76 28.92
C THR A 157 9.48 -4.59 28.12
N LYS A 158 10.05 -4.31 26.94
CA LYS A 158 9.59 -3.22 26.06
C LYS A 158 8.16 -3.42 25.56
N LEU A 159 7.79 -4.68 25.26
CA LEU A 159 6.44 -5.02 24.85
C LEU A 159 5.44 -4.80 25.98
N ASN A 160 5.77 -5.18 27.22
CA ASN A 160 4.93 -4.93 28.39
C ASN A 160 4.78 -3.43 28.66
N GLU A 161 5.86 -2.64 28.54
CA GLU A 161 5.83 -1.18 28.67
C GLU A 161 4.87 -0.53 27.66
N ARG A 162 4.85 -0.99 26.40
CA ARG A 162 3.93 -0.51 25.36
C ARG A 162 2.45 -0.65 25.76
N TYR A 163 2.14 -1.66 26.55
CA TYR A 163 0.80 -1.98 27.04
C TYR A 163 0.61 -1.70 28.54
N ALA A 164 1.54 -1.00 29.20
CA ALA A 164 1.49 -0.75 30.63
C ALA A 164 0.21 0.01 31.04
N GLY A 165 -0.63 -0.57 31.89
CA GLY A 165 -1.91 0.02 32.30
C GLY A 165 -3.06 -0.19 31.31
N TYR A 166 -2.90 -1.04 30.28
CA TYR A 166 -4.05 -1.68 29.66
C TYR A 166 -4.63 -2.69 30.67
N SER A 167 -5.92 -2.55 30.99
CA SER A 167 -6.65 -3.48 31.85
C SER A 167 -8.00 -3.76 31.21
N MET A 168 -8.11 -4.95 30.63
CA MET A 168 -9.33 -5.46 30.01
C MET A 168 -10.12 -6.24 31.04
N ILE A 169 -11.44 -6.11 30.99
CA ILE A 169 -12.36 -6.82 31.87
C ILE A 169 -13.03 -7.92 31.05
N GLU A 170 -12.99 -9.16 31.53
CA GLU A 170 -13.67 -10.27 30.87
C GLU A 170 -15.18 -9.96 30.74
N ASN A 171 -15.79 -10.39 29.64
CA ASN A 171 -17.21 -10.19 29.32
C ASN A 171 -17.68 -8.73 29.12
N GLU A 172 -16.78 -7.73 29.22
CA GLU A 172 -17.08 -6.30 29.04
C GLU A 172 -16.52 -5.74 27.72
N TYR A 173 -16.83 -6.40 26.60
CA TYR A 173 -16.20 -6.12 25.29
C TYR A 173 -16.39 -4.67 24.81
N PHE A 174 -17.61 -4.13 24.92
CA PHE A 174 -17.89 -2.75 24.48
C PHE A 174 -17.08 -1.74 25.30
N TYR A 175 -17.06 -1.91 26.63
CA TYR A 175 -16.30 -1.04 27.52
C TYR A 175 -14.78 -1.13 27.28
N ASN A 176 -14.26 -2.34 27.04
CA ASN A 176 -12.86 -2.54 26.64
C ASN A 176 -12.54 -1.81 25.32
N THR A 177 -13.44 -1.88 24.34
CA THR A 177 -13.28 -1.18 23.06
C THR A 177 -13.19 0.33 23.26
N ILE A 178 -14.08 0.92 24.07
CA ILE A 178 -14.03 2.36 24.39
C ILE A 178 -12.73 2.73 25.13
N LYS A 179 -12.28 1.90 26.07
CA LYS A 179 -10.99 2.08 26.77
C LYS A 179 -9.81 2.13 25.80
N VAL A 180 -9.74 1.19 24.86
CA VAL A 180 -8.68 1.12 23.83
C VAL A 180 -8.70 2.38 22.97
N ILE A 181 -9.88 2.78 22.46
CA ILE A 181 -10.04 3.99 21.63
C ILE A 181 -9.56 5.24 22.36
N ASN A 182 -10.02 5.46 23.60
CA ASN A 182 -9.63 6.63 24.40
C ASN A 182 -8.12 6.67 24.65
N ARG A 183 -7.51 5.50 24.88
CA ARG A 183 -6.08 5.40 25.16
C ARG A 183 -5.24 5.67 23.91
N GLU A 184 -5.61 5.12 22.76
CA GLU A 184 -4.91 5.40 21.50
C GLU A 184 -5.09 6.87 21.06
N HIS A 185 -6.27 7.46 21.30
CA HIS A 185 -6.48 8.90 21.11
C HIS A 185 -5.57 9.74 22.00
N LYS A 186 -5.50 9.44 23.30
CA LYS A 186 -4.58 10.10 24.25
C LYS A 186 -3.12 9.96 23.80
N ARG A 187 -2.71 8.76 23.35
CA ARG A 187 -1.36 8.52 22.84
C ARG A 187 -1.05 9.38 21.61
N LYS A 188 -1.99 9.55 20.68
CA LYS A 188 -1.83 10.43 19.51
C LYS A 188 -1.69 11.90 19.91
N ILE A 189 -2.51 12.39 20.85
CA ILE A 189 -2.42 13.78 21.34
C ILE A 189 -1.07 14.05 22.02
N LEU A 190 -0.58 13.12 22.84
CA LEU A 190 0.68 13.26 23.55
C LEU A 190 1.90 13.37 22.61
N LYS A 191 1.76 12.98 21.32
CA LYS A 191 2.82 13.15 20.32
C LYS A 191 2.94 14.57 19.76
N TYR A 192 1.96 15.46 19.96
CA TYR A 192 1.91 16.78 19.31
C TYR A 192 3.19 17.62 19.48
N ARG A 193 3.92 17.46 20.59
CA ARG A 193 5.19 18.18 20.88
C ARG A 193 6.41 17.27 20.95
N GLN A 194 6.28 16.04 20.49
CA GLN A 194 7.37 15.07 20.46
C GLN A 194 7.98 15.02 19.06
N LYS A 195 9.27 14.69 18.98
CA LYS A 195 9.89 14.37 17.70
C LYS A 195 9.25 13.11 17.11
N VAL A 196 9.23 13.04 15.78
CA VAL A 196 8.82 11.82 15.08
C VAL A 196 9.77 10.68 15.47
N ASP A 197 9.20 9.55 15.86
CA ASP A 197 9.96 8.34 16.16
C ASP A 197 10.25 7.58 14.85
N PRO A 198 11.51 7.50 14.39
CA PRO A 198 11.86 6.82 13.15
C PRO A 198 11.67 5.31 13.23
N THR A 199 11.53 4.74 14.43
CA THR A 199 11.32 3.30 14.64
C THR A 199 9.84 2.91 14.64
N ALA A 200 8.91 3.87 14.59
CA ALA A 200 7.48 3.61 14.64
C ALA A 200 6.95 2.95 13.36
N TRP A 201 6.02 2.00 13.50
CA TRP A 201 5.37 1.33 12.37
C TRP A 201 3.91 1.80 12.25
N ARG A 202 3.40 1.86 11.00
CA ARG A 202 1.97 2.13 10.71
C ARG A 202 1.13 0.87 10.55
N MET A 203 1.78 -0.27 10.26
CA MET A 203 1.15 -1.58 10.13
C MET A 203 1.66 -2.53 11.22
N THR A 204 0.80 -3.46 11.61
CA THR A 204 1.15 -4.54 12.56
C THR A 204 1.97 -5.60 11.83
N PRO A 205 2.84 -6.37 12.52
CA PRO A 205 3.64 -7.42 11.88
C PRO A 205 2.84 -8.47 11.11
N ARG A 206 1.56 -8.70 11.47
CA ARG A 206 0.71 -9.69 10.80
C ARG A 206 -0.03 -9.16 9.56
N THR A 207 0.07 -7.86 9.29
CA THR A 207 -0.64 -7.23 8.19
C THR A 207 -0.15 -7.81 6.85
N VAL A 208 -1.07 -8.25 6.00
CA VAL A 208 -0.77 -8.68 4.63
C VAL A 208 -0.91 -7.47 3.71
N ASN A 209 0.07 -6.58 3.78
CA ASN A 209 0.16 -5.37 2.95
C ASN A 209 1.59 -4.82 3.02
N ALA A 210 1.90 -3.79 2.24
CA ALA A 210 3.14 -3.02 2.32
C ALA A 210 2.81 -1.52 2.28
N TYR A 211 3.78 -0.66 2.60
CA TYR A 211 3.59 0.78 2.40
C TYR A 211 4.89 1.54 2.24
N TYR A 212 4.79 2.67 1.51
CA TYR A 212 5.71 3.78 1.53
C TYR A 212 5.14 4.96 2.31
N SER A 213 5.97 5.66 3.07
CA SER A 213 5.59 6.89 3.76
C SER A 213 6.49 8.05 3.35
N PRO A 214 6.01 9.01 2.53
CA PRO A 214 6.82 10.14 2.07
C PRO A 214 7.44 10.97 3.20
N PRO A 215 6.72 11.33 4.29
CA PRO A 215 7.29 12.13 5.38
C PRO A 215 8.40 11.43 6.19
N SER A 216 8.55 10.12 6.05
CA SER A 216 9.59 9.34 6.74
C SER A 216 10.58 8.70 5.77
N ASN A 217 10.38 8.92 4.47
CA ASN A 217 11.08 8.27 3.37
C ASN A 217 11.34 6.78 3.68
N GLU A 218 10.29 6.03 4.04
CA GLU A 218 10.42 4.64 4.49
C GLU A 218 9.54 3.69 3.68
N ILE A 219 10.03 2.48 3.47
CA ILE A 219 9.29 1.34 2.93
C ILE A 219 9.16 0.26 4.00
N VAL A 220 8.00 -0.37 4.10
CA VAL A 220 7.71 -1.34 5.17
C VAL A 220 7.01 -2.58 4.63
N PHE A 221 7.55 -3.74 4.97
CA PHE A 221 7.04 -5.07 4.62
C PHE A 221 6.84 -5.88 5.90
N PRO A 222 5.64 -5.89 6.50
CA PRO A 222 5.34 -6.72 7.66
C PRO A 222 5.52 -8.21 7.38
N ALA A 223 5.75 -9.02 8.40
CA ALA A 223 5.88 -10.48 8.27
C ALA A 223 4.64 -11.13 7.62
N GLY A 224 3.47 -10.51 7.74
CA GLY A 224 2.24 -10.96 7.11
C GLY A 224 2.28 -10.98 5.57
N ILE A 225 2.99 -10.06 4.91
CA ILE A 225 3.11 -10.11 3.44
C ILE A 225 4.22 -11.06 2.97
N LEU A 226 5.16 -11.39 3.85
CA LEU A 226 6.32 -12.23 3.55
C LEU A 226 6.00 -13.72 3.71
N GLN A 227 5.00 -14.19 2.98
CA GLN A 227 4.54 -15.59 2.96
C GLN A 227 4.08 -16.00 1.56
N PRO A 228 3.95 -17.31 1.26
CA PRO A 228 3.39 -17.77 -0.01
C PRO A 228 1.96 -17.23 -0.23
N PRO A 229 1.56 -16.93 -1.47
CA PRO A 229 2.32 -17.10 -2.71
C PRO A 229 3.31 -15.94 -3.00
N LEU A 230 3.38 -14.92 -2.14
CA LEU A 230 4.16 -13.70 -2.42
C LEU A 230 5.65 -13.89 -2.19
N PHE A 231 6.02 -14.63 -1.14
CA PHE A 231 7.41 -14.84 -0.75
C PHE A 231 7.61 -16.15 0.00
N HIS A 232 8.74 -16.80 -0.27
CA HIS A 232 9.29 -17.80 0.63
C HIS A 232 10.79 -17.87 0.37
N LYS A 233 11.60 -18.05 1.43
CA LYS A 233 13.05 -18.12 1.30
C LYS A 233 13.56 -19.22 0.36
N ASP A 234 12.76 -20.29 0.20
CA ASP A 234 13.09 -21.46 -0.63
C ASP A 234 12.35 -21.49 -1.99
N LEU A 235 11.54 -20.46 -2.32
CA LEU A 235 10.93 -20.38 -3.66
C LEU A 235 11.95 -19.94 -4.72
N PRO A 236 11.79 -20.38 -5.98
CA PRO A 236 12.65 -19.94 -7.09
C PRO A 236 12.74 -18.42 -7.18
N LEU A 237 13.91 -17.91 -7.58
CA LEU A 237 14.15 -16.47 -7.70
C LEU A 237 13.10 -15.79 -8.58
N ALA A 238 12.75 -16.38 -9.71
CA ALA A 238 11.73 -15.85 -10.61
C ALA A 238 10.39 -15.59 -9.91
N ILE A 239 9.96 -16.47 -9.01
CA ILE A 239 8.70 -16.33 -8.27
C ILE A 239 8.82 -15.23 -7.21
N ASN A 240 9.88 -15.26 -6.41
CA ASN A 240 10.11 -14.24 -5.38
C ASN A 240 10.23 -12.83 -5.98
N TYR A 241 10.97 -12.66 -7.07
CA TYR A 241 11.07 -11.38 -7.76
C TYR A 241 9.77 -11.00 -8.49
N GLY A 242 9.07 -11.98 -9.08
CA GLY A 242 7.81 -11.76 -9.79
C GLY A 242 6.64 -11.41 -8.87
N ALA A 243 6.67 -11.85 -7.62
CA ALA A 243 5.63 -11.54 -6.63
C ALA A 243 6.11 -10.45 -5.65
N ILE A 244 6.69 -10.80 -4.50
CA ILE A 244 7.12 -9.80 -3.50
C ILE A 244 8.11 -8.78 -4.06
N GLY A 245 8.95 -9.16 -5.03
CA GLY A 245 9.88 -8.24 -5.67
C GLY A 245 9.18 -7.09 -6.40
N THR A 246 8.07 -7.36 -7.10
CA THR A 246 7.28 -6.31 -7.75
C THR A 246 6.64 -5.37 -6.74
N ILE A 247 6.23 -5.89 -5.57
CA ILE A 247 5.69 -5.07 -4.46
C ILE A 247 6.80 -4.22 -3.83
N ILE A 248 8.00 -4.78 -3.63
CA ILE A 248 9.16 -4.01 -3.16
C ILE A 248 9.49 -2.88 -4.12
N GLY A 249 9.54 -3.18 -5.43
CA GLY A 249 9.75 -2.16 -6.46
C GLY A 249 8.65 -1.10 -6.47
N HIS A 250 7.39 -1.50 -6.25
CA HIS A 250 6.23 -0.63 -6.15
C HIS A 250 6.39 0.37 -4.98
N GLU A 251 6.71 -0.11 -3.77
CA GLU A 251 6.93 0.77 -2.61
C GLU A 251 8.13 1.71 -2.77
N ILE A 252 9.22 1.26 -3.42
CA ILE A 252 10.35 2.15 -3.74
C ILE A 252 9.90 3.23 -4.75
N THR A 253 9.09 2.84 -5.74
CA THR A 253 8.60 3.74 -6.79
C THR A 253 7.64 4.80 -6.24
N HIS A 254 6.88 4.52 -5.18
CA HIS A 254 6.09 5.54 -4.48
C HIS A 254 6.94 6.71 -3.98
N GLY A 255 8.23 6.53 -3.71
CA GLY A 255 9.14 7.64 -3.42
C GLY A 255 9.27 8.65 -4.56
N PHE A 256 8.86 8.29 -5.77
CA PHE A 256 9.07 9.04 -6.99
C PHE A 256 7.78 9.19 -7.83
N ASP A 257 6.62 8.77 -7.33
CA ASP A 257 5.34 8.95 -7.99
C ASP A 257 4.87 10.43 -7.95
N ASN A 258 3.62 10.70 -8.37
CA ASN A 258 3.07 12.06 -8.41
C ASN A 258 2.96 12.75 -7.04
N GLN A 259 2.91 12.00 -5.94
CA GLN A 259 2.87 12.50 -4.56
C GLN A 259 4.24 12.43 -3.90
N GLY A 260 4.90 11.28 -3.91
CA GLY A 260 6.19 11.07 -3.26
C GLY A 260 7.30 11.93 -3.82
N ARG A 261 7.27 12.28 -5.12
CA ARG A 261 8.23 13.23 -5.70
C ARG A 261 8.21 14.63 -5.06
N GLN A 262 7.15 14.98 -4.32
CA GLN A 262 7.02 16.29 -3.66
C GLN A 262 7.82 16.35 -2.35
N PHE A 263 8.37 15.22 -1.91
CA PHE A 263 9.16 15.08 -0.69
C PHE A 263 10.61 14.76 -1.03
N ASP A 264 11.57 15.42 -0.38
CA ASP A 264 12.99 15.12 -0.54
C ASP A 264 13.40 13.84 0.21
N GLY A 265 14.69 13.51 0.19
CA GLY A 265 15.24 12.33 0.88
C GLY A 265 15.14 12.37 2.41
N ASP A 266 14.88 13.53 2.99
CA ASP A 266 14.68 13.72 4.44
C ASP A 266 13.18 13.75 4.81
N GLY A 267 12.29 13.53 3.84
CA GLY A 267 10.84 13.53 4.04
C GLY A 267 10.22 14.92 4.15
N ASN A 268 10.94 15.98 3.74
CA ASN A 268 10.42 17.34 3.74
C ASN A 268 9.72 17.65 2.42
N MET A 269 8.52 18.21 2.48
CA MET A 269 7.81 18.69 1.29
C MET A 269 8.51 19.93 0.73
N ARG A 270 9.24 19.77 -0.38
CA ARG A 270 9.91 20.86 -1.11
C ARG A 270 10.10 20.50 -2.57
N SER A 271 10.28 21.52 -3.42
CA SER A 271 10.73 21.26 -4.79
C SER A 271 12.23 20.92 -4.79
N TRP A 272 12.58 19.76 -5.35
CA TRP A 272 13.97 19.30 -5.52
C TRP A 272 14.28 18.86 -6.95
N TRP A 273 13.34 19.11 -7.87
CA TRP A 273 13.47 18.84 -9.30
C TRP A 273 13.65 20.16 -10.05
N THR A 274 14.35 20.13 -11.17
CA THR A 274 14.29 21.27 -12.09
C THR A 274 12.92 21.33 -12.78
N ASN A 275 12.58 22.51 -13.33
CA ASN A 275 11.35 22.67 -14.11
C ASN A 275 11.33 21.78 -15.37
N ILE A 276 12.49 21.48 -15.96
CA ILE A 276 12.58 20.62 -17.16
C ILE A 276 12.18 19.20 -16.79
N SER A 277 12.78 18.64 -15.74
CA SER A 277 12.44 17.29 -15.27
C SER A 277 11.00 17.20 -14.79
N LEU A 278 10.47 18.25 -14.15
CA LEU A 278 9.07 18.30 -13.73
C LEU A 278 8.10 18.29 -14.93
N ASN A 279 8.36 19.07 -15.97
CA ASN A 279 7.53 19.09 -17.18
C ASN A 279 7.58 17.73 -17.89
N ASN A 280 8.77 17.14 -18.03
CA ASN A 280 8.93 15.82 -18.63
C ASN A 280 8.22 14.72 -17.84
N PHE A 281 8.24 14.80 -16.50
CA PHE A 281 7.45 13.92 -15.63
C PHE A 281 5.96 14.04 -15.96
N GLN A 282 5.43 15.27 -15.96
CA GLN A 282 4.01 15.54 -16.23
C GLN A 282 3.60 15.07 -17.63
N ASP A 283 4.45 15.24 -18.64
CA ASP A 283 4.15 14.80 -20.00
C ASP A 283 4.11 13.28 -20.11
N ARG A 284 4.99 12.57 -19.40
CA ARG A 284 4.99 11.10 -19.37
C ARG A 284 3.80 10.55 -18.58
N THR A 285 3.41 11.17 -17.47
CA THR A 285 2.26 10.71 -16.68
C THR A 285 0.93 10.82 -17.42
N LYS A 286 0.79 11.77 -18.37
CA LYS A 286 -0.37 11.83 -19.28
C LYS A 286 -0.59 10.53 -20.05
N CYS A 287 0.48 9.79 -20.38
CA CYS A 287 0.35 8.48 -21.03
C CYS A 287 -0.41 7.49 -20.14
N PHE A 288 0.00 7.36 -18.88
CA PHE A 288 -0.65 6.47 -17.92
C PHE A 288 -2.10 6.88 -17.65
N MET A 289 -2.35 8.18 -17.45
CA MET A 289 -3.72 8.69 -17.28
C MET A 289 -4.61 8.28 -18.46
N LYS A 290 -4.15 8.50 -19.69
CA LYS A 290 -4.89 8.14 -20.90
C LYS A 290 -5.05 6.63 -21.05
N GLN A 291 -4.00 5.85 -20.80
CA GLN A 291 -4.04 4.39 -20.92
C GLN A 291 -5.09 3.81 -19.98
N TYR A 292 -5.01 4.13 -18.69
CA TYR A 292 -5.88 3.54 -17.69
C TYR A 292 -7.31 4.05 -17.80
N SER A 293 -7.54 5.31 -18.19
CA SER A 293 -8.90 5.81 -18.48
C SER A 293 -9.61 5.10 -19.63
N ASN A 294 -8.91 4.33 -20.47
CA ASN A 294 -9.55 3.54 -21.52
C ASN A 294 -10.06 2.18 -21.02
N PHE A 295 -9.67 1.74 -19.82
CA PHE A 295 -10.19 0.52 -19.25
C PHE A 295 -11.62 0.73 -18.72
N THR A 296 -12.46 -0.30 -18.87
CA THR A 296 -13.86 -0.24 -18.44
C THR A 296 -14.29 -1.51 -17.71
N ILE A 297 -15.11 -1.35 -16.68
CA ILE A 297 -15.86 -2.43 -16.02
C ILE A 297 -17.33 -2.08 -16.14
N ASP A 298 -18.11 -2.97 -16.77
CA ASP A 298 -19.54 -2.78 -16.98
C ASP A 298 -19.89 -1.41 -17.60
N GLY A 299 -19.11 -1.01 -18.61
CA GLY A 299 -19.27 0.25 -19.33
C GLY A 299 -18.80 1.52 -18.58
N GLN A 300 -18.37 1.40 -17.32
CA GLN A 300 -17.79 2.52 -16.57
C GLN A 300 -16.28 2.59 -16.75
N HIS A 301 -15.78 3.78 -17.05
CA HIS A 301 -14.35 4.02 -17.22
C HIS A 301 -13.61 4.11 -15.88
N GLU A 302 -12.40 3.56 -15.84
CA GLU A 302 -11.47 3.84 -14.76
C GLU A 302 -11.07 5.32 -14.76
N ASN A 303 -10.81 5.87 -13.57
CA ASN A 303 -10.27 7.21 -13.42
C ASN A 303 -8.73 7.16 -13.36
N GLY A 304 -8.09 7.17 -14.54
CA GLY A 304 -6.64 7.13 -14.67
C GLY A 304 -5.89 8.30 -14.00
N GLN A 305 -6.57 9.40 -13.64
CA GLN A 305 -5.97 10.47 -12.84
C GLN A 305 -5.91 10.09 -11.36
N ARG A 306 -7.00 9.54 -10.84
CA ARG A 306 -7.10 9.09 -9.45
C ARG A 306 -6.12 7.94 -9.18
N THR A 307 -6.02 6.99 -10.11
CA THR A 307 -5.16 5.82 -9.95
C THR A 307 -3.71 6.04 -10.38
N LEU A 308 -3.33 7.27 -10.72
CA LEU A 308 -2.05 7.57 -11.35
C LEU A 308 -0.85 7.14 -10.52
N GLY A 309 -0.87 7.38 -9.19
CA GLY A 309 0.25 7.05 -8.31
C GLY A 309 0.52 5.55 -8.26
N GLU A 310 -0.54 4.77 -8.05
CA GLU A 310 -0.50 3.31 -8.01
C GLU A 310 -0.10 2.71 -9.36
N ASN A 311 -0.60 3.27 -10.46
CA ASN A 311 -0.26 2.83 -11.81
C ASN A 311 1.22 3.10 -12.13
N ILE A 312 1.76 4.25 -11.72
CA ILE A 312 3.19 4.55 -11.82
C ILE A 312 4.00 3.54 -11.01
N ALA A 313 3.56 3.26 -9.77
CA ALA A 313 4.25 2.36 -8.87
C ALA A 313 4.24 0.91 -9.37
N ASP A 314 3.14 0.41 -9.93
CA ASP A 314 3.07 -0.92 -10.56
C ASP A 314 4.03 -1.07 -11.75
N ASN A 315 4.02 -0.08 -12.65
CA ASN A 315 4.84 -0.11 -13.86
C ASN A 315 6.34 0.03 -13.55
N GLY A 316 6.70 0.92 -12.63
CA GLY A 316 8.08 1.02 -12.14
C GLY A 316 8.50 -0.24 -11.39
N GLY A 317 7.64 -0.71 -10.48
CA GLY A 317 7.92 -1.85 -9.61
C GLY A 317 8.19 -3.14 -10.36
N ILE A 318 7.38 -3.47 -11.37
CA ILE A 318 7.61 -4.67 -12.18
C ILE A 318 8.92 -4.58 -12.97
N LYS A 319 9.22 -3.41 -13.56
CA LYS A 319 10.38 -3.22 -14.42
C LYS A 319 11.67 -3.32 -13.62
N ILE A 320 11.72 -2.63 -12.49
CA ILE A 320 12.88 -2.61 -11.60
C ILE A 320 13.10 -3.99 -10.96
N SER A 321 12.02 -4.67 -10.56
CA SER A 321 12.12 -6.05 -10.06
C SER A 321 12.63 -7.02 -11.11
N TYR A 322 12.16 -6.91 -12.36
CA TYR A 322 12.63 -7.76 -13.46
C TYR A 322 14.12 -7.52 -13.76
N PHE A 323 14.57 -6.26 -13.78
CA PHE A 323 16.00 -5.94 -13.94
C PHE A 323 16.84 -6.50 -12.79
N ALA A 324 16.35 -6.42 -11.55
CA ALA A 324 17.02 -7.01 -10.39
C ALA A 324 17.08 -8.54 -10.49
N TYR A 325 16.00 -9.17 -10.94
CA TYR A 325 15.93 -10.61 -11.21
C TYR A 325 16.98 -11.04 -12.23
N GLN A 326 17.04 -10.36 -13.39
CA GLN A 326 17.99 -10.72 -14.45
C GLN A 326 19.44 -10.59 -14.00
N LYS A 327 19.77 -9.58 -13.18
CA LYS A 327 21.11 -9.43 -12.60
C LYS A 327 21.43 -10.52 -11.59
N HIS A 328 20.50 -10.83 -10.69
CA HIS A 328 20.68 -11.90 -9.71
C HIS A 328 20.87 -13.25 -10.41
N LYS A 329 20.05 -13.52 -11.43
CA LYS A 329 20.18 -14.69 -12.31
C LYS A 329 21.57 -14.77 -12.96
N GLN A 330 22.10 -13.64 -13.45
CA GLN A 330 23.44 -13.56 -14.04
C GLN A 330 24.59 -13.68 -13.03
N SER A 331 24.40 -13.31 -11.76
CA SER A 331 25.46 -13.42 -10.75
C SER A 331 25.54 -14.81 -10.10
N THR A 332 24.48 -15.62 -10.23
CA THR A 332 24.34 -16.94 -9.61
C THR A 332 24.57 -18.09 -10.60
N LEU A 333 25.49 -17.89 -11.56
CA LEU A 333 25.81 -18.70 -12.76
C LEU A 333 25.79 -20.25 -12.69
N ASN A 334 25.57 -20.87 -11.52
CA ASN A 334 25.69 -22.32 -11.31
C ASN A 334 24.47 -23.04 -10.68
N SER A 335 23.29 -22.44 -10.40
CA SER A 335 22.19 -23.23 -9.77
C SER A 335 20.77 -23.12 -10.35
N ASP A 336 20.32 -21.99 -10.89
CA ASP A 336 18.87 -21.80 -11.15
C ASP A 336 18.47 -21.44 -12.60
N ASN A 337 19.43 -21.35 -13.54
CA ASN A 337 19.14 -20.75 -14.86
C ASN A 337 18.13 -21.52 -15.71
N ASP A 338 18.07 -22.85 -15.57
CA ASP A 338 17.21 -23.74 -16.37
C ASP A 338 16.22 -24.57 -15.52
N PHE A 339 16.08 -24.27 -14.23
CA PHE A 339 15.11 -24.99 -13.41
C PHE A 339 13.68 -24.63 -13.85
N CYS A 340 13.00 -25.57 -14.51
CA CYS A 340 11.57 -25.48 -14.79
C CYS A 340 10.82 -26.16 -13.66
N LEU A 341 9.75 -25.53 -13.16
CA LEU A 341 8.89 -26.16 -12.17
C LEU A 341 8.27 -27.44 -12.75
N PRO A 342 8.35 -28.59 -12.04
CA PRO A 342 7.73 -29.82 -12.51
C PRO A 342 6.24 -29.63 -12.85
N GLY A 343 5.82 -30.12 -14.01
CA GLY A 343 4.44 -30.02 -14.47
C GLY A 343 4.07 -28.68 -15.14
N LEU A 344 4.99 -27.72 -15.24
CA LEU A 344 4.79 -26.45 -15.95
C LEU A 344 5.76 -26.33 -17.14
N ASN A 345 5.21 -25.97 -18.31
CA ASN A 345 6.00 -25.73 -19.51
C ASN A 345 6.29 -24.22 -19.69
N TYR A 346 6.84 -23.60 -18.63
CA TYR A 346 7.21 -22.19 -18.62
C TYR A 346 8.66 -22.04 -18.17
N ASN A 347 9.42 -21.20 -18.86
CA ASN A 347 10.76 -20.83 -18.42
C ASN A 347 10.69 -19.82 -17.27
N ASN A 348 11.83 -19.55 -16.62
CA ASN A 348 11.86 -18.66 -15.45
C ASN A 348 11.45 -17.21 -15.74
N ASP A 349 11.71 -16.68 -16.94
CA ASP A 349 11.27 -15.32 -17.31
C ASP A 349 9.74 -15.26 -17.44
N GLN A 350 9.11 -16.32 -17.98
CA GLN A 350 7.65 -16.46 -18.01
C GLN A 350 7.07 -16.66 -16.60
N LEU A 351 7.73 -17.47 -15.76
CA LEU A 351 7.31 -17.69 -14.36
C LEU A 351 7.34 -16.41 -13.53
N PHE A 352 8.27 -15.49 -13.79
CA PHE A 352 8.27 -14.16 -13.17
C PHE A 352 6.94 -13.43 -13.42
N PHE A 353 6.53 -13.31 -14.68
CA PHE A 353 5.31 -12.58 -15.05
C PHE A 353 4.03 -13.34 -14.65
N ILE A 354 4.06 -14.67 -14.63
CA ILE A 354 2.96 -15.49 -14.09
C ILE A 354 2.81 -15.25 -12.60
N SER A 355 3.92 -15.18 -11.84
CA SER A 355 3.89 -14.92 -10.39
C SER A 355 3.39 -13.50 -10.08
N PHE A 356 3.76 -12.53 -10.90
CA PHE A 356 3.20 -11.17 -10.85
C PHE A 356 1.68 -11.20 -11.05
N ALA A 357 1.20 -11.83 -12.13
CA ALA A 357 -0.23 -11.88 -12.40
C ALA A 357 -1.01 -12.63 -11.31
N HIS A 358 -0.43 -13.71 -10.76
CA HIS A 358 -1.05 -14.52 -9.72
C HIS A 358 -1.24 -13.77 -8.39
N THR A 359 -0.39 -12.78 -8.10
CA THR A 359 -0.53 -11.88 -6.95
C THR A 359 -1.86 -11.11 -6.98
N TRP A 360 -2.39 -10.87 -8.18
CA TRP A 360 -3.58 -10.05 -8.42
C TRP A 360 -4.82 -10.87 -8.81
N CYS A 361 -4.76 -12.20 -8.69
CA CYS A 361 -5.94 -13.05 -8.89
C CYS A 361 -6.99 -12.71 -7.84
N ASN A 362 -8.13 -12.18 -8.29
CA ASN A 362 -9.20 -11.72 -7.43
C ASN A 362 -10.57 -11.98 -8.08
N ILE A 363 -11.57 -12.26 -7.24
CA ILE A 363 -12.98 -12.26 -7.61
C ILE A 363 -13.69 -11.29 -6.67
N GLN A 364 -14.51 -10.43 -7.25
CA GLN A 364 -15.22 -9.38 -6.53
C GLN A 364 -16.65 -9.23 -7.08
N THR A 365 -17.58 -8.79 -6.23
CA THR A 365 -18.94 -8.47 -6.64
C THR A 365 -18.93 -7.24 -7.55
N LEU A 366 -19.96 -7.11 -8.41
CA LEU A 366 -20.08 -5.94 -9.28
C LEU A 366 -20.23 -4.63 -8.46
N ASN A 367 -21.01 -4.66 -7.39
CA ASN A 367 -21.19 -3.51 -6.49
C ASN A 367 -19.86 -3.05 -5.87
N SER A 368 -19.04 -3.99 -5.37
CA SER A 368 -17.72 -3.63 -4.83
C SER A 368 -16.76 -3.13 -5.91
N MET A 369 -16.78 -3.71 -7.13
CA MET A 369 -15.98 -3.19 -8.24
C MET A 369 -16.37 -1.73 -8.58
N HIS A 370 -17.66 -1.41 -8.63
CA HIS A 370 -18.12 -0.02 -8.84
C HIS A 370 -17.74 0.91 -7.69
N HIS A 371 -17.85 0.44 -6.45
CA HIS A 371 -17.40 1.19 -5.28
C HIS A 371 -15.90 1.53 -5.40
N ASP A 372 -15.07 0.57 -5.82
CA ASP A 372 -13.63 0.75 -5.91
C ASP A 372 -13.23 1.64 -7.09
N LEU A 373 -13.94 1.58 -8.22
CA LEU A 373 -13.81 2.53 -9.33
C LEU A 373 -14.05 4.00 -8.93
N ILE A 374 -14.75 4.25 -7.82
CA ILE A 374 -15.03 5.60 -7.32
C ILE A 374 -14.07 5.98 -6.18
N ASN A 375 -13.77 5.05 -5.26
CA ASN A 375 -13.07 5.37 -4.01
C ASN A 375 -11.62 4.87 -3.89
N ASP A 376 -11.24 3.77 -4.53
CA ASP A 376 -9.90 3.18 -4.39
C ASP A 376 -8.84 3.91 -5.24
N PRO A 377 -7.70 4.38 -4.69
CA PRO A 377 -6.60 4.88 -5.51
C PRO A 377 -5.94 3.80 -6.38
N HIS A 378 -6.16 2.51 -6.14
CA HIS A 378 -5.63 1.45 -6.99
C HIS A 378 -6.56 1.17 -8.16
N SER A 379 -5.98 0.88 -9.32
CA SER A 379 -6.75 0.25 -10.39
C SER A 379 -7.22 -1.14 -9.93
N PRO A 380 -8.39 -1.63 -10.37
CA PRO A 380 -8.84 -2.99 -10.16
C PRO A 380 -7.78 -4.02 -10.57
N PRO A 381 -7.69 -5.17 -9.89
CA PRO A 381 -6.62 -6.15 -10.12
C PRO A 381 -6.39 -6.55 -11.59
N PRO A 382 -7.43 -6.78 -12.43
CA PRO A 382 -7.23 -7.08 -13.85
C PRO A 382 -6.50 -5.96 -14.61
N PHE A 383 -6.76 -4.69 -14.28
CA PHE A 383 -6.11 -3.55 -14.93
C PHE A 383 -4.70 -3.31 -14.41
N ARG A 384 -4.42 -3.65 -13.14
CA ARG A 384 -3.05 -3.70 -12.62
C ARG A 384 -2.21 -4.71 -13.39
N ILE A 385 -2.76 -5.88 -13.72
CA ILE A 385 -2.06 -6.87 -14.55
C ILE A 385 -1.90 -6.34 -15.98
N ILE A 386 -3.01 -6.06 -16.67
CA ILE A 386 -3.03 -5.76 -18.10
C ILE A 386 -2.28 -4.46 -18.42
N GLY A 387 -2.57 -3.38 -17.70
CA GLY A 387 -1.95 -2.07 -17.95
C GLY A 387 -0.43 -2.12 -17.77
N THR A 388 0.03 -2.86 -16.76
CA THR A 388 1.45 -3.01 -16.44
C THR A 388 2.19 -3.83 -17.50
N VAL A 389 1.67 -5.01 -17.87
CA VAL A 389 2.37 -5.86 -18.85
C VAL A 389 2.26 -5.34 -20.28
N GLN A 390 1.22 -4.56 -20.61
CA GLN A 390 1.14 -3.81 -21.87
C GLN A 390 2.37 -2.91 -22.07
N ASN A 391 2.86 -2.30 -20.99
CA ASN A 391 3.98 -1.37 -21.01
C ASN A 391 5.36 -2.04 -20.91
N SER A 392 5.43 -3.35 -20.68
CA SER A 392 6.69 -4.10 -20.60
C SER A 392 7.06 -4.73 -21.95
N ASP A 393 8.24 -4.37 -22.46
CA ASP A 393 8.83 -5.02 -23.62
C ASP A 393 9.37 -6.41 -23.24
N GLU A 394 9.83 -6.57 -22.01
CA GLU A 394 10.34 -7.80 -21.43
C GLU A 394 9.24 -8.87 -21.35
N PHE A 395 8.03 -8.51 -20.92
CA PHE A 395 6.86 -9.39 -20.96
C PHE A 395 6.58 -9.85 -22.39
N SER A 396 6.52 -8.89 -23.32
CA SER A 396 6.22 -9.18 -24.73
C SER A 396 7.27 -10.12 -25.33
N LYS A 397 8.54 -9.98 -24.95
CA LYS A 397 9.63 -10.88 -25.34
C LYS A 397 9.51 -12.26 -24.70
N ALA A 398 9.25 -12.34 -23.39
CA ALA A 398 9.15 -13.60 -22.65
C ALA A 398 8.05 -14.53 -23.19
N PHE A 399 6.95 -13.95 -23.68
CA PHE A 399 5.82 -14.69 -24.27
C PHE A 399 5.78 -14.66 -25.80
N SER A 400 6.78 -14.05 -26.45
CA SER A 400 6.80 -13.89 -27.92
C SER A 400 5.50 -13.27 -28.48
N CYS A 401 4.97 -12.25 -27.79
CA CYS A 401 3.73 -11.57 -28.16
C CYS A 401 3.87 -10.86 -29.51
N ARG A 402 2.96 -11.13 -30.44
CA ARG A 402 2.90 -10.42 -31.72
C ARG A 402 2.67 -8.92 -31.51
N SER A 403 3.32 -8.09 -32.32
CA SER A 403 3.15 -6.64 -32.29
C SER A 403 1.69 -6.23 -32.55
N LYS A 404 1.26 -5.12 -31.96
CA LYS A 404 -0.10 -4.55 -32.10
C LYS A 404 -1.22 -5.47 -31.57
N THR A 405 -0.89 -6.33 -30.62
CA THR A 405 -1.90 -7.10 -29.86
C THR A 405 -2.28 -6.37 -28.59
N THR A 406 -3.37 -6.77 -27.94
CA THR A 406 -3.82 -6.20 -26.66
C THR A 406 -2.72 -6.19 -25.60
N MET A 407 -1.88 -7.22 -25.56
CA MET A 407 -0.80 -7.35 -24.57
C MET A 407 0.56 -6.85 -25.08
N ASN A 408 0.65 -6.42 -26.34
CA ASN A 408 1.84 -5.79 -26.92
C ASN A 408 1.43 -4.62 -27.85
N PRO A 409 0.87 -3.54 -27.29
CA PRO A 409 0.49 -2.36 -28.05
C PRO A 409 1.72 -1.61 -28.56
N SER A 410 1.56 -0.84 -29.65
CA SER A 410 2.66 -0.02 -30.19
C SER A 410 3.07 1.13 -29.28
N ASN A 411 2.13 1.70 -28.54
CA ASN A 411 2.39 2.78 -27.60
C ASN A 411 2.45 2.20 -26.19
N LYS A 412 3.62 2.32 -25.56
CA LYS A 412 3.88 1.86 -24.19
C LYS A 412 4.23 3.06 -23.32
N CYS A 413 3.61 3.16 -22.14
CA CYS A 413 3.89 4.21 -21.18
C CYS A 413 5.11 3.83 -20.33
N GLN A 414 6.08 4.75 -20.20
CA GLN A 414 7.29 4.53 -19.41
C GLN A 414 7.68 5.80 -18.65
N LEU A 415 8.05 5.61 -17.37
CA LEU A 415 8.49 6.68 -16.48
C LEU A 415 9.76 6.26 -15.73
N TRP A 416 9.61 5.38 -14.74
CA TRP A 416 10.72 4.80 -13.97
C TRP A 416 11.26 3.58 -14.69
#